data_AF-A0A225AN83-F1
#
_entry.id   AF-A0A225AN83-F1
#
_cell.length_a   1.000
_cell.length_b   1.000
_cell.length_c   1.000
_cell.angle_alpha   90.00
_cell.angle_beta   90.00
_cell.angle_gamma   90.00
#
_symmetry.space_group_name_H-M   'P 1'
#
loop_
_entity.id
_entity.type
_entity.pdbx_description
1 polymer ?
#
loop_
_entity_poly.entity_id
_entity_poly.type
_entity_poly.pdbx_seq_one_letter_code
_entity_poly.pdbx_strand_id
1 'polypeptide(L)'
;MQFSYLTPDRSRHERSDIVSKEEVQPLDTSDSDSSHLSYHYTKRTASGVSHRLLVCILVGTNFLLLLSSTALILARNAVKEEHYIEKNRSSYSPVYDRLHVYRSEVRHNFTNYWPDNNPSIFQQMPSPEVDEAWFRASRQHSIALSADEVRRLGYDPATVWPAPKDEFGEGVYYGVIDVFHQIHCLNALRQTAFPQYYGDMREKNKHSPLKWDDHLLHCSYAVLRSLMCHADLEVIVGQKFTGWPGLNMNFASTKQCRNYEEILEWKEANSIIPHETKWTEFPDQPIIEMDPEGVLTPYGNHLGLEDYALSQGIELDIPPELAWQPKKKPEGL
;
A
#
# COMPACT_ATOMS: atom_id res chain seq x y z
N MET A 1 -38.23 14.56 10.35
CA MET A 1 -38.65 15.98 10.36
C MET A 1 -37.83 16.73 9.32
N GLN A 2 -38.48 17.05 8.20
CA GLN A 2 -38.02 17.92 7.12
C GLN A 2 -38.49 19.33 7.43
N PHE A 3 -37.70 20.38 7.21
CA PHE A 3 -38.27 21.68 6.85
C PHE A 3 -37.39 22.44 5.87
N SER A 4 -38.09 22.90 4.84
CA SER A 4 -37.66 23.64 3.66
C SER A 4 -37.91 25.14 3.86
N TYR A 5 -37.01 25.93 3.25
CA TYR A 5 -37.15 27.23 2.58
C TYR A 5 -38.33 28.17 2.88
N LEU A 6 -38.01 29.47 3.08
CA LEU A 6 -38.75 30.62 2.52
C LEU A 6 -37.82 31.84 2.32
N THR A 7 -37.99 32.51 1.17
CA THR A 7 -37.39 33.78 0.69
C THR A 7 -38.44 34.93 0.80
N PRO A 8 -38.30 36.09 0.14
CA PRO A 8 -37.52 37.28 0.50
C PRO A 8 -38.39 38.57 0.62
N ASP A 9 -37.82 39.67 1.12
CA ASP A 9 -38.50 40.98 1.23
C ASP A 9 -38.06 42.00 0.16
N ARG A 10 -39.03 42.81 -0.27
CA ARG A 10 -39.03 43.88 -1.28
C ARG A 10 -38.56 45.21 -0.68
N SER A 11 -37.97 46.07 -1.51
CA SER A 11 -38.20 47.51 -1.39
C SER A 11 -38.34 48.18 -2.76
N ARG A 12 -39.27 49.13 -2.81
CA ARG A 12 -39.94 49.76 -3.96
C ARG A 12 -39.75 51.27 -3.82
N HIS A 13 -39.33 51.98 -4.87
CA HIS A 13 -39.45 53.44 -5.09
C HIS A 13 -39.20 53.65 -6.60
N GLU A 14 -39.77 54.61 -7.33
CA GLU A 14 -41.03 55.34 -7.35
C GLU A 14 -41.12 55.94 -8.77
N ARG A 15 -42.33 56.25 -9.24
CA ARG A 15 -42.66 56.66 -10.62
C ARG A 15 -42.57 58.18 -10.80
N SER A 16 -42.17 58.65 -11.98
CA SER A 16 -42.65 59.93 -12.53
C SER A 16 -42.75 59.88 -14.06
N ASP A 17 -43.98 60.10 -14.55
CA ASP A 17 -44.38 60.27 -15.94
C ASP A 17 -43.99 61.67 -16.45
N ILE A 18 -43.79 61.86 -17.76
CA ILE A 18 -44.23 63.03 -18.57
C ILE A 18 -44.14 62.68 -20.07
N VAL A 19 -45.19 63.09 -20.80
CA VAL A 19 -45.54 62.86 -22.20
C VAL A 19 -45.46 64.18 -22.99
N SER A 20 -45.00 64.13 -24.26
CA SER A 20 -45.49 64.93 -25.42
C SER A 20 -44.61 64.58 -26.64
N LYS A 21 -45.05 63.86 -27.69
CA LYS A 21 -45.97 64.14 -28.82
C LYS A 21 -45.55 65.27 -29.79
N GLU A 22 -45.80 64.98 -31.07
CA GLU A 22 -45.78 65.81 -32.31
C GLU A 22 -44.43 65.94 -33.04
N GLU A 23 -44.32 65.92 -34.38
CA GLU A 23 -45.19 65.57 -35.51
C GLU A 23 -44.29 65.59 -36.78
N VAL A 24 -44.69 64.90 -37.85
CA VAL A 24 -43.92 64.70 -39.09
C VAL A 24 -44.55 65.53 -40.23
N GLN A 25 -43.68 66.02 -41.15
CA GLN A 25 -43.87 66.24 -42.62
C GLN A 25 -43.75 67.72 -43.11
N PRO A 26 -43.53 68.00 -44.43
CA PRO A 26 -42.54 67.45 -45.38
C PRO A 26 -41.98 68.49 -46.43
N LEU A 27 -41.10 67.99 -47.33
CA LEU A 27 -40.96 68.26 -48.79
C LEU A 27 -40.06 69.40 -49.38
N ASP A 28 -39.27 68.95 -50.39
CA ASP A 28 -38.78 69.61 -51.64
C ASP A 28 -37.64 70.66 -51.58
N THR A 29 -36.67 70.79 -52.50
CA THR A 29 -36.39 70.30 -53.88
C THR A 29 -34.88 70.48 -54.24
N SER A 30 -34.38 69.67 -55.20
CA SER A 30 -33.32 69.89 -56.23
C SER A 30 -32.05 70.72 -55.96
N ASP A 31 -30.85 70.19 -56.27
CA ASP A 31 -30.15 70.47 -57.55
C ASP A 31 -28.80 69.70 -57.73
N SER A 32 -28.37 69.68 -58.99
CA SER A 32 -27.27 68.94 -59.66
C SER A 32 -25.81 69.30 -59.30
N ASP A 33 -24.89 68.34 -59.46
CA ASP A 33 -23.84 68.30 -60.53
C ASP A 33 -22.40 67.88 -60.14
N SER A 34 -21.83 67.04 -61.01
CA SER A 34 -20.41 66.86 -61.37
C SER A 34 -19.38 66.06 -60.52
N SER A 35 -18.77 65.10 -61.22
CA SER A 35 -17.31 64.91 -61.45
C SER A 35 -16.66 63.58 -61.03
N HIS A 36 -15.96 63.01 -62.02
CA HIS A 36 -15.22 61.75 -62.06
C HIS A 36 -14.00 61.72 -61.11
N LEU A 37 -13.73 60.55 -60.51
CA LEU A 37 -12.36 60.15 -60.18
C LEU A 37 -12.18 58.63 -60.31
N SER A 38 -11.35 58.24 -61.28
CA SER A 38 -10.85 56.88 -61.48
C SER A 38 -9.93 56.47 -60.32
N TYR A 39 -10.19 55.33 -59.67
CA TYR A 39 -9.27 54.75 -58.70
C TYR A 39 -8.79 53.35 -59.15
N HIS A 40 -7.48 53.19 -59.03
CA HIS A 40 -6.67 52.13 -59.57
C HIS A 40 -6.97 50.73 -59.02
N TYR A 41 -6.81 49.76 -59.91
CA TYR A 41 -6.72 48.33 -59.63
C TYR A 41 -5.54 48.02 -58.69
N THR A 42 -5.83 47.53 -57.49
CA THR A 42 -4.90 46.71 -56.70
C THR A 42 -5.51 45.34 -56.49
N LYS A 43 -5.10 44.37 -57.30
CA LYS A 43 -5.34 42.95 -57.03
C LYS A 43 -4.48 42.58 -55.81
N ARG A 44 -5.06 42.70 -54.62
CA ARG A 44 -4.52 42.06 -53.41
C ARG A 44 -4.50 40.56 -53.70
N THR A 45 -3.32 39.98 -53.81
CA THR A 45 -3.12 38.53 -53.69
C THR A 45 -3.52 38.14 -52.28
N ALA A 46 -4.80 37.83 -52.09
CA ALA A 46 -5.28 37.27 -50.84
C ALA A 46 -4.75 35.84 -50.76
N SER A 47 -3.60 35.63 -50.11
CA SER A 47 -3.31 34.36 -49.45
C SER A 47 -4.20 34.22 -48.21
N GLY A 48 -5.51 34.29 -48.44
CA GLY A 48 -6.50 34.01 -47.42
C GLY A 48 -6.57 32.50 -47.30
N VAL A 49 -5.90 31.94 -46.29
CA VAL A 49 -6.30 30.63 -45.78
C VAL A 49 -7.82 30.68 -45.67
N SER A 50 -8.52 29.82 -46.41
CA SER A 50 -9.98 29.95 -46.49
C SER A 50 -10.53 29.91 -45.07
N HIS A 51 -11.45 30.81 -44.73
CA HIS A 51 -12.08 30.84 -43.41
C HIS A 51 -12.58 29.44 -42.98
N ARG A 52 -13.00 28.62 -43.96
CA ARG A 52 -13.37 27.22 -43.76
C ARG A 52 -12.20 26.36 -43.30
N LEU A 53 -11.01 26.54 -43.87
CA LEU A 53 -9.80 25.81 -43.43
C LEU A 53 -9.40 26.22 -42.01
N LEU A 54 -9.45 27.51 -41.67
CA LEU A 54 -9.18 27.98 -40.31
C LEU A 54 -10.17 27.39 -39.29
N VAL A 55 -11.46 27.39 -39.63
CA VAL A 55 -12.51 26.78 -38.80
C VAL A 55 -12.30 25.27 -38.65
N CYS A 56 -11.99 24.56 -39.73
CA CYS A 56 -11.69 23.12 -39.67
C CYS A 56 -10.46 22.83 -38.79
N ILE A 57 -9.41 23.64 -38.89
CA ILE A 57 -8.22 23.52 -38.04
C ILE A 57 -8.60 23.74 -36.57
N LEU A 58 -9.32 24.82 -36.25
CA LEU A 58 -9.75 25.10 -34.87
C LEU A 58 -10.64 24.01 -34.29
N VAL A 59 -11.61 23.51 -35.05
CA VAL A 59 -12.49 22.40 -34.64
C VAL A 59 -11.67 21.13 -34.43
N GLY A 60 -10.76 20.82 -35.36
CA GLY A 60 -9.86 19.68 -35.26
C GLY A 60 -8.96 19.75 -34.02
N THR A 61 -8.35 20.91 -33.75
CA THR A 61 -7.51 21.13 -32.56
C THR A 61 -8.32 21.00 -31.27
N ASN A 62 -9.53 21.57 -31.20
CA ASN A 62 -10.41 21.43 -30.02
C ASN A 62 -10.84 19.97 -29.80
N PHE A 63 -11.14 19.23 -30.88
CA PHE A 63 -11.48 17.82 -30.79
C PHE A 63 -10.29 16.98 -30.29
N LEU A 64 -9.08 17.26 -30.78
CA LEU A 64 -7.86 16.61 -30.30
C LEU A 64 -7.56 16.94 -28.83
N LEU A 65 -7.77 18.19 -28.39
CA LEU A 65 -7.63 18.59 -26.99
C LEU A 65 -8.68 17.92 -26.08
N LEU A 66 -9.91 17.76 -26.57
CA LEU A 66 -10.95 17.04 -25.84
C LEU A 66 -10.62 15.55 -25.71
N LEU A 67 -10.15 14.91 -26.79
CA LEU A 67 -9.72 13.52 -26.75
C LEU A 67 -8.54 13.31 -25.82
N SER A 68 -7.52 14.18 -25.88
CA SER A 68 -6.33 14.05 -25.02
C SER A 68 -6.65 14.29 -23.55
N SER A 69 -7.47 15.30 -23.23
CA SER A 69 -7.91 15.55 -21.85
C SER A 69 -8.78 14.41 -21.31
N THR A 70 -9.68 13.86 -22.13
CA THR A 70 -10.49 12.68 -21.75
C THR A 70 -9.60 11.46 -21.50
N ALA A 71 -8.62 11.20 -22.38
CA ALA A 71 -7.67 10.11 -22.21
C ALA A 71 -6.83 10.26 -20.92
N LEU A 72 -6.37 11.48 -20.61
CA LEU A 72 -5.64 11.77 -19.38
C LEU A 72 -6.50 11.57 -18.13
N ILE A 73 -7.78 11.95 -18.17
CA ILE A 73 -8.72 11.73 -17.06
C ILE A 73 -8.96 10.24 -16.85
N LEU A 74 -9.19 9.48 -17.92
CA LEU A 74 -9.40 8.03 -17.84
C LEU A 74 -8.15 7.31 -17.34
N ALA A 75 -6.96 7.66 -17.83
CA ALA A 75 -5.70 7.10 -17.35
C ALA A 75 -5.46 7.41 -15.87
N ARG A 76 -5.72 8.66 -15.44
CA ARG A 76 -5.62 9.05 -14.03
C ARG A 76 -6.59 8.28 -13.16
N ASN A 77 -7.82 8.06 -13.62
CA ASN A 77 -8.84 7.34 -12.85
C ASN A 77 -8.49 5.86 -12.74
N ALA A 78 -8.01 5.22 -13.82
CA ALA A 78 -7.56 3.83 -13.78
C ALA A 78 -6.43 3.60 -12.77
N VAL A 79 -5.40 4.46 -12.78
CA VAL A 79 -4.27 4.37 -11.82
C VAL A 79 -4.74 4.63 -10.38
N LYS A 80 -5.63 5.61 -10.17
CA LYS A 80 -6.18 5.89 -8.85
C LYS A 80 -7.05 4.75 -8.31
N GLU A 81 -7.82 4.11 -9.17
CA GLU A 81 -8.71 3.01 -8.80
C GLU A 81 -7.89 1.81 -8.30
N GLU A 82 -6.80 1.47 -9.00
CA GLU A 82 -5.89 0.40 -8.59
C GLU A 82 -5.28 0.64 -7.19
N HIS A 83 -4.83 1.86 -6.88
CA HIS A 83 -4.26 2.20 -5.56
C HIS A 83 -5.29 2.16 -4.43
N TYR A 84 -6.51 2.63 -4.67
CA TYR A 84 -7.56 2.63 -3.65
C TYR A 84 -8.06 1.21 -3.36
N ILE A 85 -8.00 0.32 -4.35
CA ILE A 85 -8.43 -1.06 -4.23
C ILE A 85 -7.53 -1.84 -3.24
N GLU A 86 -6.21 -1.75 -3.34
CA GLU A 86 -5.31 -2.57 -2.49
C GLU A 86 -5.46 -2.22 -1.01
N LYS A 87 -5.52 -0.92 -0.68
CA LYS A 87 -5.76 -0.43 0.68
C LYS A 87 -7.12 -0.88 1.23
N ASN A 88 -8.17 -0.88 0.42
CA ASN A 88 -9.52 -1.25 0.87
C ASN A 88 -9.76 -2.76 0.94
N ARG A 89 -8.93 -3.56 0.26
CA ARG A 89 -8.99 -5.03 0.29
C ARG A 89 -8.07 -5.64 1.34
N SER A 90 -7.31 -4.82 2.05
CA SER A 90 -6.37 -5.24 3.08
C SER A 90 -6.85 -4.79 4.45
N SER A 91 -6.44 -5.50 5.49
CA SER A 91 -6.57 -5.02 6.87
C SER A 91 -5.87 -3.68 7.04
N TYR A 92 -6.31 -2.88 8.01
CA TYR A 92 -5.69 -1.59 8.24
C TYR A 92 -4.18 -1.72 8.48
N SER A 93 -3.40 -0.95 7.72
CA SER A 93 -1.99 -0.74 7.96
C SER A 93 -1.65 0.73 7.66
N PRO A 94 -0.92 1.42 8.56
CA PRO A 94 -0.50 2.80 8.33
C PRO A 94 0.45 2.92 7.12
N VAL A 95 1.07 1.83 6.67
CA VAL A 95 1.94 1.83 5.49
C VAL A 95 1.15 2.22 4.23
N TYR A 96 -0.10 1.78 4.10
CA TYR A 96 -0.95 2.16 2.95
C TYR A 96 -1.34 3.65 2.92
N ASP A 97 -1.18 4.36 4.04
CA ASP A 97 -1.36 5.82 4.12
C ASP A 97 -0.10 6.58 3.68
N ARG A 98 1.07 5.92 3.70
CA ARG A 98 2.40 6.55 3.54
C ARG A 98 3.18 6.07 2.31
N LEU A 99 2.85 4.90 1.78
CA LEU A 99 3.45 4.27 0.61
C LEU A 99 2.35 3.81 -0.35
N HIS A 100 2.51 4.18 -1.62
CA HIS A 100 1.69 3.61 -2.68
C HIS A 100 2.23 2.23 -3.05
N VAL A 101 1.53 1.18 -2.64
CA VAL A 101 1.92 -0.20 -2.90
C VAL A 101 1.38 -0.63 -4.26
N TYR A 102 2.28 -0.82 -5.23
CA TYR A 102 1.92 -1.33 -6.55
C TYR A 102 1.91 -2.86 -6.57
N ARG A 103 1.07 -3.41 -7.45
CA ARG A 103 1.15 -4.82 -7.84
C ARG A 103 1.70 -4.94 -9.25
N SER A 104 2.49 -5.97 -9.48
CA SER A 104 3.02 -6.28 -10.81
C SER A 104 2.98 -7.78 -11.07
N GLU A 105 2.86 -8.13 -12.34
CA GLU A 105 3.02 -9.51 -12.78
C GLU A 105 4.50 -9.90 -12.61
N VAL A 106 4.76 -10.86 -11.74
CA VAL A 106 6.08 -11.45 -11.59
C VAL A 106 6.05 -12.85 -12.17
N ARG A 107 6.84 -13.08 -13.22
CA ARG A 107 7.03 -14.41 -13.77
C ARG A 107 8.12 -15.12 -12.99
N HIS A 108 7.71 -16.11 -12.20
CA HIS A 108 8.64 -16.99 -11.50
C HIS A 108 8.97 -18.18 -12.40
N ASN A 109 10.19 -18.19 -12.94
CA ASN A 109 10.73 -19.38 -13.60
C ASN A 109 11.24 -20.33 -12.51
N PHE A 110 10.39 -21.22 -12.01
CA PHE A 110 10.77 -22.20 -10.99
C PHE A 110 11.57 -23.39 -11.57
N THR A 111 12.53 -23.13 -12.46
CA THR A 111 13.55 -24.11 -12.88
C THR A 111 14.52 -24.47 -11.73
N ASN A 112 14.36 -23.82 -10.57
CA ASN A 112 15.06 -23.89 -9.28
C ASN A 112 15.52 -25.25 -8.72
N TYR A 113 15.17 -26.39 -9.31
CA TYR A 113 15.83 -27.66 -8.97
C TYR A 113 17.25 -27.73 -9.57
N TRP A 114 17.52 -26.95 -10.60
CA TRP A 114 18.80 -26.90 -11.29
C TRP A 114 19.25 -25.43 -11.30
N PRO A 115 20.39 -25.10 -10.68
CA PRO A 115 20.96 -23.77 -10.88
C PRO A 115 21.25 -23.61 -12.37
N ASP A 116 20.61 -22.63 -13.01
CA ASP A 116 21.16 -22.04 -14.22
C ASP A 116 22.58 -21.54 -13.89
N ASN A 117 23.43 -21.31 -14.89
CA ASN A 117 24.70 -20.61 -14.67
C ASN A 117 24.39 -19.19 -14.14
N ASN A 118 24.31 -19.03 -12.81
CA ASN A 118 23.89 -17.87 -12.01
C ASN A 118 22.48 -18.01 -11.34
N PRO A 119 22.30 -18.91 -10.36
CA PRO A 119 21.07 -18.97 -9.58
C PRO A 119 20.87 -17.70 -8.75
N SER A 120 19.62 -17.42 -8.36
CA SER A 120 19.32 -16.33 -7.42
C SER A 120 20.21 -16.43 -6.18
N ILE A 121 20.69 -15.29 -5.66
CA ILE A 121 21.51 -15.24 -4.44
C ILE A 121 20.85 -15.97 -3.27
N PHE A 122 19.51 -15.95 -3.20
CA PHE A 122 18.74 -16.61 -2.15
C PHE A 122 18.71 -18.16 -2.25
N GLN A 123 19.16 -18.73 -3.38
CA GLN A 123 19.24 -20.17 -3.63
C GLN A 123 20.66 -20.72 -3.53
N GLN A 124 21.66 -19.85 -3.34
CA GLN A 124 23.06 -20.26 -3.26
C GLN A 124 23.39 -20.87 -1.90
N MET A 125 24.47 -21.66 -1.86
CA MET A 125 25.01 -22.18 -0.61
C MET A 125 25.46 -21.02 0.31
N PRO A 126 25.46 -21.23 1.65
CA PRO A 126 25.89 -20.21 2.60
C PRO A 126 27.24 -19.55 2.24
N SER A 127 27.24 -18.22 2.20
CA SER A 127 28.40 -17.36 2.00
C SER A 127 28.12 -15.98 2.63
N PRO A 128 29.14 -15.13 2.82
CA PRO A 128 28.94 -13.77 3.31
C PRO A 128 27.95 -12.95 2.46
N GLU A 129 28.01 -13.08 1.13
CA GLU A 129 27.13 -12.36 0.20
C GLU A 129 25.68 -12.86 0.29
N VAL A 130 25.48 -14.17 0.47
CA VAL A 130 24.17 -14.76 0.71
C VAL A 130 23.60 -14.27 2.03
N ASP A 131 24.42 -14.24 3.09
CA ASP A 131 24.01 -13.75 4.40
C ASP A 131 23.64 -12.27 4.38
N GLU A 132 24.39 -11.44 3.65
CA GLU A 132 24.06 -10.03 3.46
C GLU A 132 22.71 -9.85 2.73
N ALA A 133 22.49 -10.59 1.65
CA ALA A 133 21.24 -10.54 0.90
C ALA A 133 20.03 -10.96 1.75
N TRP A 134 20.14 -12.09 2.46
CA TRP A 134 19.12 -12.56 3.39
C TRP A 134 18.92 -11.59 4.55
N PHE A 135 19.99 -11.01 5.10
CA PHE A 135 19.91 -10.04 6.18
C PHE A 135 19.19 -8.77 5.73
N ARG A 136 19.54 -8.19 4.58
CA ARG A 136 18.84 -7.02 4.03
C ARG A 136 17.33 -7.30 3.89
N ALA A 137 16.98 -8.45 3.30
CA ALA A 137 15.59 -8.84 3.10
C ALA A 137 14.83 -9.17 4.41
N SER A 138 15.53 -9.56 5.48
CA SER A 138 14.89 -9.91 6.77
C SER A 138 15.02 -8.83 7.84
N ARG A 139 15.66 -7.69 7.58
CA ARG A 139 15.89 -6.65 8.60
C ARG A 139 14.58 -6.08 9.14
N GLN A 140 14.26 -6.44 10.39
CA GLN A 140 13.09 -6.03 11.15
C GLN A 140 13.22 -4.63 11.78
N HIS A 141 13.87 -3.68 11.10
CA HIS A 141 13.91 -2.31 11.61
C HIS A 141 12.50 -1.75 11.72
N SER A 142 12.25 -1.06 12.83
CA SER A 142 10.93 -0.51 13.13
C SER A 142 10.67 0.76 12.33
N ILE A 143 9.43 0.98 11.95
CA ILE A 143 8.91 2.27 11.50
C ILE A 143 8.27 3.01 12.68
N ALA A 144 8.24 4.34 12.60
CA ALA A 144 7.54 5.16 13.57
C ALA A 144 6.02 5.03 13.40
N LEU A 145 5.30 4.85 14.50
CA LEU A 145 3.84 4.90 14.58
C LEU A 145 3.41 6.04 15.50
N SER A 146 2.32 6.71 15.14
CA SER A 146 1.63 7.65 16.03
C SER A 146 0.65 6.93 16.94
N ALA A 147 0.25 7.58 18.04
CA ALA A 147 -0.78 7.06 18.94
C ALA A 147 -2.13 6.79 18.23
N ASP A 148 -2.47 7.56 17.18
CA ASP A 148 -3.69 7.32 16.39
C ASP A 148 -3.60 6.03 15.59
N GLU A 149 -2.46 5.79 14.93
CA GLU A 149 -2.23 4.57 14.15
C GLU A 149 -2.19 3.34 15.05
N VAL A 150 -1.60 3.44 16.24
CA VAL A 150 -1.64 2.38 17.25
C VAL A 150 -3.08 2.03 17.64
N ARG A 151 -3.94 3.03 17.89
CA ARG A 151 -5.36 2.80 18.20
C ARG A 151 -6.11 2.18 17.02
N ARG A 152 -5.84 2.63 15.80
CA ARG A 152 -6.47 2.07 14.59
C ARG A 152 -6.03 0.63 14.31
N LEU A 153 -4.84 0.24 14.78
CA LEU A 153 -4.36 -1.15 14.78
C LEU A 153 -5.00 -2.01 15.90
N GLY A 154 -5.80 -1.43 16.78
CA GLY A 154 -6.53 -2.14 17.84
C GLY A 154 -5.85 -2.13 19.20
N TYR A 155 -4.68 -1.50 19.35
CA TYR A 155 -3.94 -1.46 20.61
C TYR A 155 -4.22 -0.18 21.40
N ASP A 156 -4.09 -0.26 22.73
CA ASP A 156 -4.00 0.92 23.58
C ASP A 156 -2.56 1.47 23.56
N PRO A 157 -2.31 2.73 23.15
CA PRO A 157 -0.98 3.32 23.23
C PRO A 157 -0.34 3.28 24.63
N ALA A 158 -1.14 3.15 25.70
CA ALA A 158 -0.61 2.98 27.05
C ALA A 158 0.03 1.60 27.30
N THR A 159 -0.34 0.57 26.53
CA THR A 159 0.22 -0.79 26.63
C THR A 159 1.32 -1.05 25.60
N VAL A 160 1.47 -0.18 24.59
CA VAL A 160 2.50 -0.29 23.55
C VAL A 160 3.76 0.44 23.97
N TRP A 161 4.92 -0.20 23.74
CA TRP A 161 6.20 0.36 24.09
C TRP A 161 6.52 1.63 23.26
N PRO A 162 6.77 2.79 23.90
CA PRO A 162 7.10 4.01 23.20
C PRO A 162 8.56 4.02 22.74
N ALA A 163 8.83 4.73 21.66
CA ALA A 163 10.20 5.07 21.26
C ALA A 163 10.81 6.11 22.21
N PRO A 164 12.16 6.15 22.35
CA PRO A 164 12.85 7.15 23.15
C PRO A 164 12.42 8.58 22.79
N LYS A 165 11.81 9.26 23.75
CA LYS A 165 11.24 10.60 23.58
C LYS A 165 12.30 11.65 23.22
N ASP A 166 13.51 11.48 23.74
CA ASP A 166 14.67 12.32 23.49
C ASP A 166 15.20 12.20 22.05
N GLU A 167 14.98 11.06 21.39
CA GLU A 167 15.42 10.82 20.01
C GLU A 167 14.31 11.06 18.97
N PHE A 168 13.10 10.57 19.23
CA PHE A 168 12.02 10.52 18.24
C PHE A 168 10.83 11.44 18.57
N GLY A 169 10.83 12.08 19.74
CA GLY A 169 9.72 12.91 20.21
C GLY A 169 8.67 12.11 20.97
N GLU A 170 7.72 12.83 21.56
CA GLU A 170 6.66 12.24 22.37
C GLU A 170 5.56 11.60 21.52
N GLY A 171 5.04 10.45 21.97
CA GLY A 171 3.93 9.76 21.31
C GLY A 171 4.32 9.02 20.03
N VAL A 172 5.61 8.70 19.86
CA VAL A 172 6.11 7.80 18.82
C VAL A 172 6.24 6.39 19.36
N TYR A 173 5.79 5.41 18.59
CA TYR A 173 5.83 3.99 18.92
C TYR A 173 6.56 3.22 17.82
N TYR A 174 7.07 2.05 18.17
CA TYR A 174 7.70 1.13 17.21
C TYR A 174 6.65 0.27 16.51
N GLY A 175 6.82 0.04 15.21
CA GLY A 175 6.07 -0.97 14.48
C GLY A 175 6.95 -1.68 13.47
N VAL A 176 6.74 -2.98 13.26
CA VAL A 176 7.45 -3.76 12.24
C VAL A 176 6.45 -4.17 11.17
N ILE A 177 6.81 -3.99 9.90
CA ILE A 177 5.99 -4.53 8.80
C ILE A 177 6.15 -6.04 8.78
N ASP A 178 5.04 -6.76 8.92
CA ASP A 178 5.01 -8.20 9.18
C ASP A 178 5.78 -9.06 8.16
N VAL A 179 5.84 -8.67 6.88
CA VAL A 179 6.63 -9.39 5.86
C VAL A 179 8.11 -9.54 6.25
N PHE A 180 8.72 -8.55 6.92
CA PHE A 180 10.12 -8.65 7.35
C PHE A 180 10.29 -9.63 8.51
N HIS A 181 9.29 -9.77 9.40
CA HIS A 181 9.26 -10.81 10.43
C HIS A 181 9.14 -12.19 9.80
N GLN A 182 8.25 -12.36 8.81
CA GLN A 182 8.11 -13.63 8.09
C GLN A 182 9.41 -14.05 7.39
N ILE A 183 10.10 -13.12 6.71
CA ILE A 183 11.39 -13.41 6.05
C ILE A 183 12.50 -13.65 7.08
N HIS A 184 12.48 -12.97 8.23
CA HIS A 184 13.37 -13.27 9.36
C HIS A 184 13.19 -14.70 9.85
N CYS A 185 11.95 -15.14 10.10
CA CYS A 185 11.65 -16.51 10.49
C CYS A 185 12.15 -17.53 9.46
N LEU A 186 11.93 -17.25 8.17
CA LEU A 186 12.43 -18.09 7.08
C LEU A 186 13.97 -18.15 7.06
N ASN A 187 14.66 -17.03 7.32
CA ASN A 187 16.12 -16.99 7.40
C ASN A 187 16.66 -17.77 8.61
N ALA A 188 15.98 -17.73 9.76
CA ALA A 188 16.35 -18.53 10.93
C ALA A 188 16.24 -20.04 10.66
N LEU A 189 15.17 -20.46 9.97
CA LEU A 189 15.01 -21.85 9.49
C LEU A 189 16.10 -22.23 8.50
N ARG A 190 16.40 -21.34 7.53
CA ARG A 190 17.50 -21.53 6.57
C ARG A 190 18.83 -21.76 7.28
N GLN A 191 19.23 -20.86 8.17
CA GLN A 191 20.52 -20.98 8.88
C GLN A 191 20.59 -22.29 9.69
N THR A 192 19.50 -22.68 10.34
CA THR A 192 19.42 -23.96 11.07
C THR A 192 19.62 -25.18 10.16
N ALA A 193 19.19 -25.10 8.89
CA ALA A 193 19.34 -26.18 7.92
C ALA A 193 20.79 -26.38 7.41
N PHE A 194 21.70 -25.44 7.66
CA PHE A 194 23.10 -25.50 7.22
C PHE A 194 24.10 -25.44 8.40
N PRO A 195 24.07 -26.40 9.34
CA PRO A 195 24.93 -26.39 10.52
C PRO A 195 26.42 -26.51 10.21
N GLN A 196 26.79 -26.98 9.01
CA GLN A 196 28.20 -27.04 8.60
C GLN A 196 28.82 -25.64 8.44
N TYR A 197 28.00 -24.64 8.09
CA TYR A 197 28.43 -23.26 7.94
C TYR A 197 28.10 -22.43 9.19
N TYR A 198 26.86 -22.53 9.69
CA TYR A 198 26.40 -21.73 10.83
C TYR A 198 26.71 -22.36 12.18
N GLY A 199 27.24 -23.58 12.26
CA GLY A 199 27.36 -24.32 13.52
C GLY A 199 26.00 -24.71 14.08
N ASP A 200 25.98 -25.22 15.32
CA ASP A 200 24.73 -25.54 16.00
C ASP A 200 24.07 -24.27 16.54
N MET A 201 22.94 -23.89 15.92
CA MET A 201 22.16 -22.74 16.33
C MET A 201 21.57 -22.88 17.74
N ARG A 202 21.36 -24.10 18.24
CA ARG A 202 20.90 -24.33 19.62
C ARG A 202 21.97 -23.91 20.62
N GLU A 203 23.21 -24.34 20.39
CA GLU A 203 24.33 -23.97 21.25
C GLU A 203 24.64 -22.48 21.19
N LYS A 204 24.54 -21.87 20.00
CA LYS A 204 24.74 -20.41 19.84
C LYS A 204 23.71 -19.58 20.59
N ASN A 205 22.47 -20.08 20.69
CA ASN A 205 21.34 -19.36 21.28
C ASN A 205 20.94 -19.92 22.65
N LYS A 206 21.78 -20.72 23.32
CA LYS A 206 21.42 -21.35 24.61
C LYS A 206 21.17 -20.37 25.76
N HIS A 207 21.69 -19.15 25.64
CA HIS A 207 21.45 -18.06 26.60
C HIS A 207 20.34 -17.10 26.15
N SER A 208 19.67 -17.38 25.02
CA SER A 208 18.47 -16.67 24.62
C SER A 208 17.33 -17.02 25.58
N PRO A 209 16.48 -16.06 25.99
CA PRO A 209 15.32 -16.34 26.83
C PRO A 209 14.36 -17.33 26.15
N LEU A 210 14.27 -17.24 24.82
CA LEU A 210 13.56 -18.18 24.00
C LEU A 210 14.48 -19.33 23.63
N LYS A 211 14.16 -20.56 24.07
CA LYS A 211 14.85 -21.77 23.62
C LYS A 211 14.80 -21.83 22.10
N TRP A 212 15.89 -22.24 21.47
CA TRP A 212 15.97 -22.24 20.02
C TRP A 212 14.89 -23.11 19.37
N ASP A 213 14.55 -24.26 19.95
CA ASP A 213 13.47 -25.11 19.42
C ASP A 213 12.10 -24.43 19.47
N ASP A 214 11.79 -23.74 20.57
CA ASP A 214 10.58 -22.94 20.72
C ASP A 214 10.54 -21.81 19.67
N HIS A 215 11.68 -21.17 19.40
CA HIS A 215 11.82 -20.18 18.34
C HIS A 215 11.57 -20.77 16.96
N LEU A 216 12.07 -21.97 16.66
CA LEU A 216 11.83 -22.64 15.37
C LEU A 216 10.37 -23.02 15.20
N LEU A 217 9.70 -23.48 16.26
CA LEU A 217 8.25 -23.76 16.24
C LEU A 217 7.46 -22.48 15.95
N HIS A 218 7.75 -21.39 16.66
CA HIS A 218 7.18 -20.07 16.39
C HIS A 218 7.42 -19.63 14.94
N CYS A 219 8.67 -19.67 14.47
CA CYS A 219 9.04 -19.28 13.10
C CYS A 219 8.26 -20.10 12.06
N SER A 220 8.20 -21.42 12.23
CA SER A 220 7.50 -22.31 11.31
C SER A 220 6.00 -22.01 11.26
N TYR A 221 5.39 -21.74 12.43
CA TYR A 221 3.99 -21.41 12.54
C TYR A 221 3.67 -20.02 11.97
N ALA A 222 4.52 -19.01 12.22
CA ALA A 222 4.36 -17.66 11.69
C ALA A 222 4.39 -17.65 10.15
N VAL A 223 5.36 -18.35 9.55
CA VAL A 223 5.44 -18.50 8.09
C VAL A 223 4.22 -19.24 7.55
N LEU A 224 3.83 -20.37 8.16
CA LEU A 224 2.66 -21.13 7.74
C LEU A 224 1.37 -20.30 7.82
N ARG A 225 1.16 -19.59 8.93
CA ARG A 225 -0.02 -18.73 9.13
C ARG A 225 -0.08 -17.62 8.08
N SER A 226 1.05 -17.00 7.73
CA SER A 226 1.10 -16.03 6.64
C SER A 226 0.73 -16.64 5.28
N LEU A 227 1.29 -17.81 4.95
CA LEU A 227 1.00 -18.52 3.70
C LEU A 227 -0.48 -18.92 3.61
N MET A 228 -1.07 -19.36 4.71
CA MET A 228 -2.51 -19.70 4.77
C MET A 228 -3.40 -18.45 4.68
N CYS A 229 -3.00 -17.34 5.32
CA CYS A 229 -3.73 -16.07 5.26
C CYS A 229 -3.72 -15.47 3.85
N HIS A 230 -2.60 -15.61 3.15
CA HIS A 230 -2.41 -15.14 1.78
C HIS A 230 -2.45 -16.30 0.79
N ALA A 231 -3.34 -17.27 1.03
CA ALA A 231 -3.43 -18.51 0.26
C ALA A 231 -3.39 -18.25 -1.25
N ASP A 232 -2.30 -18.72 -1.85
CA ASP A 232 -2.01 -18.55 -3.25
C ASP A 232 -2.90 -19.47 -4.10
N LEU A 233 -3.65 -18.88 -5.04
CA LEU A 233 -4.58 -19.59 -5.90
C LEU A 233 -4.05 -19.80 -7.31
N GLU A 234 -2.80 -19.43 -7.59
CA GLU A 234 -2.21 -19.70 -8.90
C GLU A 234 -1.94 -21.20 -9.07
N VAL A 235 -2.36 -21.73 -10.22
CA VAL A 235 -2.42 -23.17 -10.46
C VAL A 235 -1.12 -23.67 -11.09
N ILE A 236 -0.53 -24.68 -10.45
CA ILE A 236 0.58 -25.47 -11.00
C ILE A 236 0.01 -26.53 -11.93
N VAL A 237 0.58 -26.65 -13.14
CA VAL A 237 0.09 -27.59 -14.15
C VAL A 237 1.00 -28.80 -14.31
N GLY A 238 0.38 -29.96 -14.50
CA GLY A 238 1.07 -31.17 -14.92
C GLY A 238 1.66 -31.00 -16.33
N GLN A 239 2.96 -31.22 -16.49
CA GLN A 239 3.65 -31.09 -17.77
C GLN A 239 4.45 -32.35 -18.11
N LYS A 240 4.52 -32.65 -19.42
CA LYS A 240 5.43 -33.66 -19.98
C LYS A 240 6.81 -33.05 -20.12
N PHE A 241 7.80 -33.54 -19.39
CA PHE A 241 9.19 -33.14 -19.54
C PHE A 241 9.91 -34.09 -20.50
N THR A 242 10.76 -33.54 -21.37
CA THR A 242 11.60 -34.34 -22.26
C THR A 242 12.52 -35.25 -21.44
N GLY A 243 12.47 -36.56 -21.69
CA GLY A 243 13.29 -37.54 -20.96
C GLY A 243 12.71 -38.02 -19.62
N TRP A 244 11.55 -37.52 -19.18
CA TRP A 244 10.87 -37.97 -17.97
C TRP A 244 9.65 -38.85 -18.29
N PRO A 245 9.63 -40.14 -17.94
CA PRO A 245 8.56 -41.07 -18.33
C PRO A 245 7.33 -40.98 -17.43
N GLY A 246 6.85 -39.78 -17.12
CA GLY A 246 5.73 -39.60 -16.20
C GLY A 246 5.16 -38.17 -16.12
N LEU A 247 4.15 -38.02 -15.28
CA LEU A 247 3.63 -36.71 -14.88
C LEU A 247 4.71 -35.99 -14.06
N ASN A 248 4.98 -34.73 -14.39
CA ASN A 248 5.77 -33.83 -13.58
C ASN A 248 5.01 -32.52 -13.39
N MET A 249 5.34 -31.74 -12.36
CA MET A 249 4.68 -30.46 -12.08
C MET A 249 5.55 -29.32 -12.60
N ASN A 250 4.99 -28.48 -13.47
CA ASN A 250 5.65 -27.24 -13.85
C ASN A 250 5.32 -26.15 -12.85
N PHE A 251 6.28 -25.85 -11.99
CA PHE A 251 6.15 -24.83 -10.96
C PHE A 251 6.26 -23.40 -11.51
N ALA A 252 6.69 -23.21 -12.77
CA ALA A 252 6.76 -21.89 -13.36
C ALA A 252 5.36 -21.27 -13.44
N SER A 253 5.22 -20.09 -12.86
CA SER A 253 3.94 -19.41 -12.71
C SER A 253 4.11 -17.90 -12.82
N THR A 254 3.09 -17.23 -13.33
CA THR A 254 2.98 -15.78 -13.27
C THR A 254 2.10 -15.43 -12.07
N LYS A 255 2.59 -14.55 -11.21
CA LYS A 255 1.93 -14.16 -9.96
C LYS A 255 1.67 -12.66 -9.96
N GLN A 256 0.61 -12.23 -9.30
CA GLN A 256 0.35 -10.81 -9.04
C GLN A 256 0.93 -10.44 -7.67
N CYS A 257 2.14 -9.89 -7.64
CA CYS A 257 2.87 -9.64 -6.41
C CYS A 257 2.83 -8.16 -6.04
N ARG A 258 2.80 -7.85 -4.73
CA ARG A 258 3.19 -6.51 -4.25
C ARG A 258 4.67 -6.30 -4.56
N ASN A 259 5.06 -5.10 -4.99
CA ASN A 259 6.48 -4.81 -5.22
C ASN A 259 7.24 -4.81 -3.88
N TYR A 260 7.90 -5.93 -3.59
CA TYR A 260 8.64 -6.10 -2.34
C TYR A 260 9.81 -5.10 -2.21
N GLU A 261 10.49 -4.78 -3.30
CA GLU A 261 11.65 -3.88 -3.26
C GLU A 261 11.24 -2.47 -2.88
N GLU A 262 10.14 -1.96 -3.42
CA GLU A 262 9.60 -0.64 -3.03
C GLU A 262 9.22 -0.58 -1.55
N ILE A 263 8.63 -1.66 -1.01
CA ILE A 263 8.30 -1.75 0.41
C ILE A 263 9.58 -1.77 1.25
N LEU A 264 10.59 -2.52 0.81
CA LEU A 264 11.89 -2.62 1.47
C LEU A 264 12.62 -1.27 1.48
N GLU A 265 12.76 -0.61 0.33
CA GLU A 265 13.40 0.70 0.20
C GLU A 265 12.66 1.76 1.02
N TRP A 266 11.32 1.79 0.96
CA TRP A 266 10.53 2.69 1.78
C TRP A 266 10.76 2.43 3.27
N LYS A 267 10.76 1.17 3.71
CA LYS A 267 11.05 0.82 5.10
C LYS A 267 12.47 1.26 5.47
N GLU A 268 13.47 1.03 4.63
CA GLU A 268 14.85 1.44 4.89
C GLU A 268 14.97 2.95 5.07
N ALA A 269 14.25 3.73 4.26
CA ALA A 269 14.22 5.20 4.35
C ALA A 269 13.42 5.74 5.56
N ASN A 270 12.49 4.96 6.11
CA ASN A 270 11.58 5.38 7.19
C ASN A 270 11.80 4.61 8.51
N SER A 271 12.89 3.85 8.59
CA SER A 271 13.23 3.09 9.79
C SER A 271 13.70 4.03 10.90
N ILE A 272 13.20 3.80 12.12
CA ILE A 272 13.71 4.41 13.33
C ILE A 272 14.64 3.42 14.04
N ILE A 273 15.87 3.83 14.28
CA ILE A 273 16.91 3.04 14.94
C ILE A 273 17.43 3.87 16.10
N PRO A 274 17.15 3.50 17.36
CA PRO A 274 17.65 4.26 18.51
C PRO A 274 19.17 4.21 18.57
N HIS A 275 19.80 5.32 18.95
CA HIS A 275 21.25 5.43 19.14
C HIS A 275 21.73 4.55 20.29
N GLU A 276 20.94 4.45 21.36
CA GLU A 276 21.18 3.55 22.48
C GLU A 276 20.04 2.54 22.61
N THR A 277 20.36 1.27 22.40
CA THR A 277 19.48 0.18 22.77
C THR A 277 19.57 -0.02 24.28
N LYS A 278 18.57 0.41 25.06
CA LYS A 278 18.41 0.04 26.49
C LYS A 278 18.03 -1.43 26.71
N TRP A 279 18.26 -2.26 25.70
CA TRP A 279 17.99 -3.70 25.67
C TRP A 279 19.21 -4.44 26.22
N THR A 280 19.39 -4.47 27.54
CA THR A 280 20.60 -5.12 28.10
C THR A 280 20.33 -6.07 29.27
N GLU A 281 19.12 -6.13 29.81
CA GLU A 281 18.83 -7.02 30.93
C GLU A 281 17.50 -7.74 30.70
N PHE A 282 17.57 -9.06 30.54
CA PHE A 282 16.38 -9.91 30.49
C PHE A 282 15.86 -10.10 31.91
N PRO A 283 14.54 -9.96 32.13
CA PRO A 283 13.97 -10.17 33.46
C PRO A 283 14.01 -11.66 33.83
N ASP A 284 14.19 -11.95 35.12
CA ASP A 284 14.03 -13.31 35.69
C ASP A 284 12.56 -13.79 35.71
N GLN A 285 11.64 -12.95 35.21
CA GLN A 285 10.19 -13.20 35.17
C GLN A 285 9.75 -13.67 33.77
N PRO A 286 8.68 -14.48 33.67
CA PRO A 286 8.11 -14.86 32.37
C PRO A 286 7.74 -13.64 31.53
N ILE A 287 8.08 -13.68 30.25
CA ILE A 287 7.67 -12.68 29.27
C ILE A 287 6.28 -13.07 28.75
N ILE A 288 5.31 -12.17 28.90
CA ILE A 288 3.94 -12.36 28.42
C ILE A 288 3.68 -11.38 27.29
N GLU A 289 3.32 -11.90 26.12
CA GLU A 289 2.83 -11.14 24.98
C GLU A 289 1.33 -10.86 25.16
N MET A 290 0.92 -9.63 24.86
CA MET A 290 -0.48 -9.20 24.87
C MET A 290 -0.92 -8.91 23.44
N ASP A 291 -1.97 -9.55 22.98
CA ASP A 291 -2.60 -9.22 21.71
C ASP A 291 -3.56 -8.00 21.84
N PRO A 292 -4.07 -7.44 20.73
CA PRO A 292 -5.02 -6.31 20.76
C PRO A 292 -6.30 -6.60 21.58
N GLU A 293 -6.70 -7.87 21.63
CA GLU A 293 -7.86 -8.34 22.38
C GLU A 293 -7.56 -8.53 23.88
N GLY A 294 -6.30 -8.34 24.31
CA GLY A 294 -5.84 -8.44 25.69
C GLY A 294 -5.48 -9.85 26.12
N VAL A 295 -5.37 -10.79 25.19
CA VAL A 295 -5.06 -12.19 25.46
C VAL A 295 -3.57 -12.33 25.74
N LEU A 296 -3.27 -12.98 26.86
CA LEU A 296 -1.92 -13.19 27.35
C LEU A 296 -1.37 -14.51 26.76
N THR A 297 -0.32 -14.43 25.97
CA THR A 297 0.42 -15.61 25.49
C THR A 297 1.85 -15.55 25.98
N PRO A 298 2.41 -16.59 26.64
CA PRO A 298 3.80 -16.54 27.06
C PRO A 298 4.69 -16.58 25.83
N TYR A 299 5.75 -15.79 25.91
CA TYR A 299 6.78 -15.78 24.89
C TYR A 299 7.55 -17.10 24.92
N GLY A 300 7.34 -17.94 23.91
CA GLY A 300 8.16 -19.12 23.62
C GLY A 300 7.58 -20.48 23.91
N ASN A 301 6.97 -20.70 25.06
CA ASN A 301 6.18 -21.90 25.28
C ASN A 301 4.96 -21.58 26.15
N HIS A 302 3.82 -22.19 25.84
CA HIS A 302 2.62 -22.06 26.67
C HIS A 302 2.76 -22.72 28.06
N LEU A 303 3.92 -23.29 28.37
CA LEU A 303 4.17 -23.96 29.64
C LEU A 303 4.38 -22.89 30.72
N GLY A 304 3.47 -22.86 31.70
CA GLY A 304 3.54 -21.94 32.83
C GLY A 304 2.75 -20.65 32.68
N LEU A 305 1.97 -20.44 31.59
CA LEU A 305 1.01 -19.31 31.52
C LEU A 305 0.02 -19.37 32.68
N GLU A 306 -0.57 -20.55 32.87
CA GLU A 306 -1.55 -20.82 33.92
C GLU A 306 -0.90 -20.65 35.30
N ASP A 307 0.28 -21.22 35.52
CA ASP A 307 1.03 -21.08 36.77
C ASP A 307 1.42 -19.62 37.07
N TYR A 308 1.84 -18.85 36.06
CA TYR A 308 2.15 -17.43 36.19
C TYR A 308 0.89 -16.61 36.49
N ALA A 309 -0.18 -16.80 35.73
CA ALA A 309 -1.43 -16.08 35.93
C ALA A 309 -2.00 -16.35 37.34
N LEU A 310 -1.97 -17.61 37.78
CA LEU A 310 -2.29 -18.00 39.16
C LEU A 310 -1.38 -17.29 40.17
N SER A 311 -0.07 -17.18 39.92
CA SER A 311 0.88 -16.49 40.81
C SER A 311 0.60 -14.98 40.94
N GLN A 312 0.03 -14.36 39.90
CA GLN A 312 -0.29 -12.94 39.84
C GLN A 312 -1.76 -12.64 40.20
N GLY A 313 -2.57 -13.66 40.49
CA GLY A 313 -4.00 -13.51 40.69
C GLY A 313 -4.76 -13.02 39.44
N ILE A 314 -4.19 -13.28 38.26
CA ILE A 314 -4.78 -12.96 36.95
C ILE A 314 -5.63 -14.15 36.53
N GLU A 315 -6.91 -13.90 36.24
CA GLU A 315 -7.78 -14.88 35.58
C GLU A 315 -7.55 -14.79 34.08
N LEU A 316 -7.11 -15.89 33.46
CA LEU A 316 -6.92 -15.97 32.02
C LEU A 316 -8.29 -16.16 31.36
N ASP A 317 -8.88 -15.08 30.86
CA ASP A 317 -9.99 -15.17 29.92
C ASP A 317 -9.39 -15.48 28.54
N ILE A 318 -9.32 -16.77 28.20
CA ILE A 318 -8.94 -17.22 26.86
C ILE A 318 -10.25 -17.47 26.10
N PRO A 319 -10.67 -16.55 25.20
CA PRO A 319 -11.84 -16.73 24.36
C PRO A 319 -11.87 -18.14 23.73
N PRO A 320 -13.02 -18.83 23.72
CA PRO A 320 -13.15 -20.15 23.11
C PRO A 320 -12.70 -20.19 21.64
N GLU A 321 -12.82 -19.05 20.92
CA GLU A 321 -12.32 -18.87 19.56
C GLU A 321 -10.78 -18.83 19.43
N LEU A 322 -10.07 -18.50 20.51
CA LEU A 322 -8.60 -18.46 20.57
C LEU A 322 -7.98 -19.77 21.05
N ALA A 323 -8.80 -20.77 21.38
CA ALA A 323 -8.36 -22.17 21.42
C ALA A 323 -8.04 -22.65 19.97
N TRP A 324 -6.84 -22.31 19.50
CA TRP A 324 -6.12 -22.83 18.32
C TRP A 324 -6.78 -22.82 16.91
N GLN A 325 -7.68 -21.87 16.61
CA GLN A 325 -8.22 -21.54 15.26
C GLN A 325 -9.14 -22.58 14.56
N PRO A 326 -9.87 -22.19 13.49
CA PRO A 326 -11.10 -21.41 13.48
C PRO A 326 -12.32 -22.32 13.22
N LYS A 327 -13.37 -22.26 14.05
CA LYS A 327 -14.74 -22.60 13.60
C LYS A 327 -15.81 -21.78 14.33
N LYS A 328 -16.41 -20.85 13.58
CA LYS A 328 -17.84 -20.94 13.27
C LYS A 328 -18.15 -20.24 11.95
N LYS A 329 -18.88 -20.94 11.08
CA LYS A 329 -19.59 -20.37 9.92
C LYS A 329 -20.40 -19.15 10.38
N PRO A 330 -20.62 -18.14 9.51
CA PRO A 330 -21.64 -17.14 9.79
C PRO A 330 -22.98 -17.85 9.99
N GLU A 331 -23.62 -17.62 11.14
CA GLU A 331 -25.01 -17.98 11.32
C GLU A 331 -25.84 -17.06 10.41
N GLY A 332 -26.38 -17.63 9.33
CA GLY A 332 -27.32 -16.95 8.43
C GLY A 332 -26.76 -16.63 7.04
N LEU A 333 -26.73 -17.65 6.17
CA LEU A 333 -26.98 -17.56 4.74
C LEU A 333 -27.51 -18.91 4.24
#